data_AF-A0A0A1DR71-F1
#
_entry.id   AF-A0A0A1DR71-F1
#
_cell.length_a   1.000
_cell.length_b   1.000
_cell.length_c   1.000
_cell.angle_alpha   90.00
_cell.angle_beta   90.00
_cell.angle_gamma   90.00
#
_symmetry.space_group_name_H-M   'P 1'
#
loop_
_entity.id
_entity.type
_entity.pdbx_description
1 polymer ?
#
loop_
_entity_poly.entity_id
_entity_poly.type
_entity_poly.pdbx_seq_one_letter_code
_entity_poly.pdbx_strand_id
1 'polypeptide(L)' 'MASAVDGALKAVALADLKRRDADEVNGSKRAWATALTLLNSAGVLPVVYFVRGRRRPAA' A
#
# COMPACT_ATOMS: atom_id res chain seq x y z
N MET A 1 9.98 -10.36 -16.11
CA MET A 1 9.72 -10.90 -14.76
C MET A 1 9.50 -9.79 -13.74
N ALA A 2 10.34 -8.74 -13.69
CA ALA A 2 10.20 -7.64 -12.73
C ALA A 2 8.83 -6.92 -12.75
N SER A 3 8.20 -6.77 -13.91
CA SER A 3 6.87 -6.14 -14.05
C SER A 3 5.71 -6.95 -13.46
N ALA A 4 5.78 -8.28 -13.52
CA ALA A 4 4.74 -9.15 -12.95
C ALA A 4 4.77 -9.12 -11.41
N VAL A 5 5.97 -9.08 -10.84
CA VAL A 5 6.17 -8.96 -9.38
C VAL A 5 5.70 -7.60 -8.88
N ASP A 6 6.02 -6.51 -9.60
CA ASP A 6 5.52 -5.18 -9.28
C ASP A 6 3.99 -5.10 -9.31
N GLY A 7 3.37 -5.64 -10.37
CA GLY A 7 1.91 -5.69 -10.50
C GLY A 7 1.24 -6.48 -9.36
N ALA A 8 1.81 -7.63 -8.98
CA ALA A 8 1.33 -8.43 -7.86
C ALA A 8 1.45 -7.69 -6.52
N LEU A 9 2.61 -7.08 -6.25
CA LEU A 9 2.83 -6.27 -5.04
C LEU A 9 1.84 -5.11 -4.93
N LYS A 10 1.60 -4.42 -6.05
CA LYS A 10 0.65 -3.30 -6.14
C LYS A 10 -0.77 -3.77 -5.84
N ALA A 11 -1.19 -4.90 -6.44
CA ALA A 11 -2.50 -5.50 -6.19
C ALA A 11 -2.70 -5.92 -4.73
N VAL A 12 -1.70 -6.56 -4.12
CA VAL A 12 -1.74 -6.98 -2.72
C VAL A 12 -1.78 -5.76 -1.80
N ALA A 13 -0.99 -4.71 -2.07
CA ALA A 13 -1.00 -3.49 -1.27
C ALA A 13 -2.36 -2.77 -1.32
N LEU A 14 -2.98 -2.70 -2.49
CA LEU A 14 -4.33 -2.12 -2.63
C LEU A 14 -5.40 -2.98 -1.93
N ALA A 15 -5.29 -4.30 -1.99
CA ALA A 15 -6.20 -5.20 -1.29
C ALA A 15 -6.07 -5.10 0.25
N ASP A 16 -4.84 -5.02 0.77
CA ASP A 16 -4.58 -4.78 2.20
C ASP A 16 -5.13 -3.43 2.64
N LEU A 17 -4.85 -2.37 1.86
CA LEU A 17 -5.34 -1.02 2.13
C LEU A 17 -6.87 -0.97 2.15
N LYS A 18 -7.54 -1.68 1.23
CA LYS A 18 -9.01 -1.73 1.19
C LYS A 18 -9.58 -2.36 2.47
N ARG A 19 -8.95 -3.41 2.99
CA ARG A 19 -9.39 -4.18 4.17
C ARG A 19 -9.14 -3.46 5.50
N ARG A 20 -8.09 -2.64 5.60
CA ARG A 20 -7.75 -1.88 6.81
C ARG A 20 -8.69 -0.71 7.02
N ASP A 21 -9.04 -0.44 8.27
CA ASP A 21 -9.76 0.78 8.62
C ASP A 21 -8.83 1.99 8.62
N ALA A 22 -9.41 3.20 8.63
CA ALA A 22 -8.65 4.44 8.44
C ALA A 22 -7.67 4.73 9.59
N ASP A 23 -7.98 4.26 10.79
CA ASP A 23 -7.15 4.30 11.99
C ASP A 23 -5.99 3.30 11.94
N GLU A 24 -6.12 2.21 11.18
CA GLU A 24 -5.07 1.21 10.95
C GLU A 24 -4.08 1.60 9.82
N VAL A 25 -4.19 2.82 9.30
CA VAL A 25 -3.34 3.35 8.24
C VAL A 25 -2.67 4.64 8.73
N ASN A 26 -1.35 4.72 8.59
CA ASN A 26 -0.62 5.94 8.88
C ASN A 26 -0.85 6.96 7.77
N GLY A 27 -1.66 7.97 8.05
CA GLY A 27 -2.02 9.03 7.11
C GLY A 27 -3.33 8.74 6.36
N SER A 28 -3.56 9.43 5.24
CA SER A 28 -4.81 9.29 4.49
C SER A 28 -4.84 8.01 3.66
N LYS A 29 -5.85 7.15 3.91
CA LYS A 29 -6.14 5.96 3.10
C LYS A 29 -6.29 6.30 1.61
N ARG A 30 -6.88 7.45 1.29
CA ARG A 30 -6.98 7.93 -0.11
C ARG A 30 -5.62 8.30 -0.70
N ALA A 31 -4.76 8.97 0.06
CA ALA A 31 -3.41 9.32 -0.42
C ALA A 31 -2.60 8.06 -0.74
N TRP A 32 -2.66 7.03 0.12
CA TRP A 32 -2.04 5.74 -0.15
C TRP A 32 -2.61 5.06 -1.39
N ALA A 33 -3.93 5.04 -1.58
CA ALA A 33 -4.56 4.45 -2.75
C ALA A 33 -4.14 5.16 -4.05
N THR A 34 -4.12 6.49 -4.06
CA THR A 34 -3.70 7.30 -5.20
C THR A 34 -2.23 7.04 -5.54
N ALA A 35 -1.35 7.09 -4.53
CA ALA A 35 0.08 6.84 -4.71
C ALA A 35 0.33 5.42 -5.24
N LEU A 36 -0.29 4.41 -4.61
CA LEU A 36 -0.23 3.00 -5.02
C LEU A 36 -0.87 2.73 -6.37
N THR A 37 -1.62 3.65 -6.99
CA THR A 37 -2.23 3.43 -8.31
C THR A 37 -1.44 4.15 -9.39
N LEU A 38 -1.17 5.43 -9.17
CA LEU A 38 -0.63 6.34 -10.18
C LEU A 38 0.90 6.28 -10.31
N LEU A 39 1.61 5.96 -9.23
CA LEU A 39 3.06 5.91 -9.28
C LEU A 39 3.50 4.53 -9.75
N ASN A 40 4.46 4.53 -10.67
CA ASN A 40 5.13 3.33 -11.14
C ASN A 40 6.55 3.34 -10.56
N SER A 41 6.72 2.66 -9.43
CA SER A 41 7.90 2.81 -8.56
C SER A 41 8.78 1.55 -8.50
N ALA A 42 8.63 0.63 -9.45
CA ALA A 42 9.40 -0.63 -9.51
C ALA A 42 9.41 -1.40 -8.18
N GLY A 43 8.26 -1.49 -7.51
CA GLY A 43 8.05 -2.27 -6.30
C GLY A 43 8.40 -1.54 -5.00
N VAL A 44 9.05 -0.37 -5.08
CA VAL A 44 9.46 0.40 -3.89
C VAL A 44 8.26 0.92 -3.11
N LEU A 45 7.25 1.46 -3.80
CA LEU A 45 6.11 2.08 -3.13
C LEU A 45 5.21 1.08 -2.37
N PRO A 46 4.88 -0.10 -2.92
CA PRO A 46 4.22 -1.16 -2.15
C PRO A 46 5.00 -1.57 -0.89
N VAL A 47 6.33 -1.68 -0.99
CA VAL A 47 7.18 -2.01 0.18
C VAL A 47 7.11 -0.92 1.24
N VAL A 48 7.22 0.34 0.85
CA VAL A 48 7.09 1.48 1.77
C VAL A 48 5.72 1.50 2.45
N TYR A 49 4.63 1.18 1.72
CA TYR A 49 3.30 1.03 2.32
C TYR A 49 3.26 -0.05 3.40
N PHE A 50 3.79 -1.25 3.13
CA PHE A 50 3.76 -2.34 4.10
C PHE A 50 4.58 -2.06 5.36
N VAL A 51 5.69 -1.31 5.23
CA VAL A 51 6.58 -0.97 6.36
C VAL A 51 6.07 0.24 7.15
N ARG A 52 5.59 1.28 6.47
CA ARG A 52 5.30 2.59 7.08
C ARG A 52 3.85 3.02 7.00
N GLY A 53 3.13 2.60 5.96
CA GLY A 53 1.73 2.95 5.73
C GLY A 53 0.76 2.19 6.61
N ARG A 54 1.12 1.01 7.11
CA ARG A 54 0.31 0.23 8.05
C ARG A 54 0.52 0.71 9.48
N ARG A 55 -0.56 0.90 10.22
CA ARG A 55 -0.59 1.13 11.67
C ARG A 55 -1.18 -0.11 12.34
N ARG A 56 -0.68 -0.47 13.52
CA ARG A 56 -1.37 -1.45 14.37
C ARG A 56 -2.49 -0.73 15.12
N PRO A 57 -3.70 -1.30 15.21
CA PRO A 57 -4.70 -0.80 16.13
C PRO A 57 -4.11 -0.78 17.54
N ALA A 58 -4.39 0.29 18.29
CA ALA A 58 -4.04 0.33 19.71
C ALA A 58 -4.84 -0.79 20.40
N ALA A 59 -4.12 -1.70 21.06
CA ALA A 59 -4.73 -2.79 21.83
C ALA A 59 -5.52 -2.25 23.02
#